data_AF-A0A0N1AVY2-F1
#
_entry.id   AF-A0A0N1AVY2-F1
#
_cell.length_a   1.000
_cell.length_b   1.000
_cell.length_c   1.000
_cell.angle_alpha   90.00
_cell.angle_beta   90.00
_cell.angle_gamma   90.00
#
_symmetry.space_group_name_H-M   'P 1'
#
loop_
_entity.id
_entity.type
_entity.pdbx_description
1 polymer ?
#
loop_
_entity_poly.entity_id
_entity_poly.type
_entity_poly.pdbx_seq_one_letter_code
_entity_poly.pdbx_strand_id
1 'polypeptide(L)'
;MIAALLALAGVVTDLGPSPLAAEGHQSGWEAIPVDDKGEGWIDTGWRDTAVLEGRPMELVLLRMNLEDSDGQPMVFDAIMAVDCPAQTIGMKESWLFLSRYGNNFRAPITTVTMDFADSPLSMGDMAILGHACTGAKAAQ
;
A
#
# COMPACT_ATOMS: atom_id res chain seq x y z
N MET A 1 32.24 5.93 -24.66
CA MET A 1 31.63 6.77 -23.61
C MET A 1 30.33 6.10 -23.21
N ILE A 2 30.16 5.84 -21.91
CA ILE A 2 29.06 5.03 -21.35
C ILE A 2 27.79 5.87 -21.40
N ALA A 3 26.80 5.43 -22.18
CA ALA A 3 25.47 6.03 -22.19
C ALA A 3 24.75 5.58 -20.92
N ALA A 4 24.44 6.56 -20.09
CA ALA A 4 23.76 6.43 -18.82
C ALA A 4 22.38 5.76 -19.00
N LEU A 5 22.26 4.51 -18.55
CA LEU A 5 20.98 3.96 -18.10
C LEU A 5 20.65 4.65 -16.77
N LEU A 6 19.99 5.81 -16.81
CA LEU A 6 19.27 6.29 -15.64
C LEU A 6 17.87 5.68 -15.68
N ALA A 7 17.61 4.83 -14.69
CA ALA A 7 16.35 4.18 -14.41
C ALA A 7 15.21 5.21 -14.38
N LEU A 8 14.22 5.01 -15.25
CA LEU A 8 12.90 5.60 -15.09
C LEU A 8 12.20 4.90 -13.92
N ALA A 9 12.52 5.31 -12.70
CA ALA A 9 11.59 5.19 -11.59
C ALA A 9 10.49 6.24 -11.85
N GLY A 10 9.54 5.88 -12.71
CA GLY A 10 8.44 6.74 -13.10
C GLY A 10 7.51 6.94 -11.90
N VAL A 11 7.65 8.08 -11.24
CA VAL A 11 6.63 8.57 -10.30
C VAL A 11 5.36 8.79 -11.12
N VAL A 12 4.34 7.96 -10.92
CA VAL A 12 3.05 8.10 -11.61
C VAL A 12 2.33 9.27 -10.95
N THR A 13 2.42 10.44 -11.59
CA THR A 13 1.87 11.70 -11.08
C THR A 13 0.34 11.80 -11.20
N ASP A 14 -0.31 10.85 -11.87
CA ASP A 14 -1.73 10.94 -12.28
C ASP A 14 -2.70 10.08 -11.45
N LEU A 15 -2.23 9.45 -10.36
CA LEU A 15 -3.13 8.72 -9.47
C LEU A 15 -3.98 9.67 -8.61
N GLY A 16 -3.52 10.90 -8.37
CA GLY A 16 -4.17 11.83 -7.44
C GLY A 16 -4.07 11.36 -5.97
N PRO A 17 -4.61 12.13 -5.01
CA PRO A 17 -4.50 11.81 -3.59
C PRO A 17 -5.37 10.60 -3.20
N SER A 18 -5.00 9.92 -2.12
CA SER A 18 -5.88 8.95 -1.48
C SER A 18 -6.96 9.63 -0.62
N PRO A 19 -8.22 9.17 -0.67
CA PRO A 19 -9.26 9.59 0.28
C PRO A 19 -8.99 9.16 1.72
N LEU A 20 -8.03 8.24 1.94
CA LEU A 20 -7.57 7.83 3.27
C LEU A 20 -6.49 8.76 3.83
N ALA A 21 -5.82 9.55 2.98
CA ALA A 21 -4.83 10.52 3.42
C ALA A 21 -5.50 11.80 3.97
N ALA A 22 -4.76 12.56 4.78
CA ALA A 22 -5.24 13.84 5.28
C ALA A 22 -5.45 14.85 4.14
N GLU A 23 -6.37 15.79 4.32
CA GLU A 23 -6.62 16.85 3.33
C GLU A 23 -5.33 17.65 3.06
N GLY A 24 -5.03 17.86 1.78
CA GLY A 24 -3.81 18.56 1.35
C GLY A 24 -2.54 17.70 1.31
N HIS A 25 -2.62 16.40 1.60
CA HIS A 25 -1.50 15.47 1.41
C HIS A 25 -1.02 15.45 -0.05
N GLN A 26 0.29 15.55 -0.24
CA GLN A 26 0.92 15.41 -1.56
C GLN A 26 1.41 13.97 -1.72
N SER A 27 0.72 13.20 -2.56
CA SER A 27 1.05 11.80 -2.79
C SER A 27 2.37 11.63 -3.55
N GLY A 28 3.20 10.71 -3.05
CA GLY A 28 4.44 10.26 -3.68
C GLY A 28 4.34 8.80 -4.12
N TRP A 29 3.40 8.49 -5.03
CA TRP A 29 3.15 7.12 -5.46
C TRP A 29 4.35 6.50 -6.18
N GLU A 30 4.83 5.38 -5.67
CA GLU A 30 5.83 4.52 -6.29
C GLU A 30 5.21 3.16 -6.61
N ALA A 31 5.39 2.68 -7.84
CA ALA A 31 4.84 1.40 -8.27
C ALA A 31 5.52 0.24 -7.52
N ILE A 32 4.73 -0.74 -7.09
CA ILE A 32 5.22 -1.97 -6.50
C ILE A 32 4.87 -3.19 -7.35
N PRO A 33 5.74 -4.22 -7.36
CA PRO A 33 5.40 -5.47 -8.01
C PRO A 33 4.22 -6.12 -7.29
N VAL A 34 3.15 -6.39 -8.05
CA VAL A 34 2.05 -7.26 -7.63
C VAL A 34 2.15 -8.56 -8.43
N ASP A 35 1.59 -9.63 -7.86
CA ASP A 35 1.73 -10.98 -8.40
C ASP A 35 1.10 -11.09 -9.80
N ASP A 36 -0.22 -10.92 -9.93
CA ASP A 36 -0.90 -11.33 -11.16
C ASP A 36 -2.18 -10.52 -11.46
N LYS A 37 -2.66 -9.69 -10.53
CA LYS A 37 -3.94 -8.98 -10.69
C LYS A 37 -3.82 -7.50 -10.35
N GLY A 38 -3.64 -6.70 -11.39
CA GLY A 38 -3.74 -5.24 -11.32
C GLY A 38 -2.39 -4.54 -11.26
N GLU A 39 -2.44 -3.28 -10.89
CA GLU A 39 -1.29 -2.41 -10.68
C GLU A 39 -1.31 -1.91 -9.24
N GLY A 40 -0.18 -1.94 -8.55
CA GLY A 40 -0.06 -1.55 -7.14
C GLY A 40 0.93 -0.40 -6.95
N TRP A 41 0.64 0.48 -6.00
CA TRP A 41 1.52 1.59 -5.61
C TRP A 41 1.55 1.78 -4.09
N ILE A 42 2.68 2.25 -3.59
CA ILE A 42 2.87 2.73 -2.22
C ILE A 42 3.04 4.24 -2.24
N ASP A 43 2.37 4.97 -1.34
CA ASP A 43 2.60 6.40 -1.16
C ASP A 43 3.84 6.62 -0.27
N THR A 44 4.97 6.96 -0.89
CA THR A 44 6.25 7.18 -0.19
C THR A 44 6.28 8.46 0.65
N GLY A 45 5.35 9.40 0.38
CA GLY A 45 5.21 10.65 1.11
C GLY A 45 4.31 10.53 2.33
N TRP A 46 3.48 9.47 2.41
CA TRP A 46 2.57 9.24 3.52
C TRP A 46 3.25 8.37 4.58
N ARG A 47 3.26 8.86 5.83
CA ARG A 47 3.83 8.13 6.97
C ARG A 47 2.93 8.32 8.18
N ASP A 48 2.57 7.23 8.81
CA ASP A 48 1.83 7.24 10.06
C ASP A 48 2.23 6.01 10.90
N THR A 49 1.89 6.04 12.18
CA THR A 49 2.10 4.92 13.10
C THR A 49 0.82 4.63 13.86
N ALA A 50 0.60 3.37 14.21
CA ALA A 50 -0.47 3.00 15.13
C ALA A 50 0.06 2.08 16.23
N VAL A 51 -0.59 2.13 17.38
CA VAL A 51 -0.41 1.10 18.41
C VAL A 51 -1.48 0.05 18.22
N LEU A 52 -1.09 -1.13 17.74
CA LEU A 52 -1.96 -2.29 17.60
C LEU A 52 -1.48 -3.38 18.55
N GLU A 53 -2.40 -3.93 19.35
CA GLU A 53 -2.08 -4.93 20.38
C GLU A 53 -0.96 -4.49 21.36
N GLY A 54 -0.85 -3.18 21.62
CA GLY A 54 0.19 -2.62 22.50
C GLY A 54 1.57 -2.47 21.87
N ARG A 55 1.72 -2.73 20.56
CA ARG A 55 2.98 -2.56 19.82
C ARG A 55 2.88 -1.41 18.82
N PRO A 56 3.89 -0.53 18.73
CA PRO A 56 3.95 0.45 17.65
C PRO A 56 4.21 -0.27 16.32
N MET A 57 3.41 0.05 15.31
CA MET A 57 3.51 -0.48 13.95
C MET A 57 3.59 0.66 12.96
N GLU A 58 4.39 0.45 11.91
CA GLU A 58 4.43 1.35 10.77
C GLU A 58 3.14 1.17 9.97
N LEU A 59 2.56 2.29 9.54
CA LEU A 59 1.46 2.28 8.61
C LEU A 59 1.95 2.69 7.24
N VAL A 60 1.50 1.96 6.23
CA VAL A 60 1.75 2.29 4.83
C VAL A 60 0.43 2.46 4.09
N LEU A 61 0.41 3.40 3.17
CA LEU A 61 -0.74 3.67 2.32
C LEU A 61 -0.51 3.05 0.94
N LEU A 62 -1.42 2.16 0.56
CA LEU A 62 -1.43 1.44 -0.71
C LEU A 62 -2.56 1.93 -1.58
N ARG A 63 -2.33 1.89 -2.88
CA ARG A 63 -3.36 1.92 -3.91
C ARG A 63 -3.20 0.72 -4.82
N MET A 64 -4.32 0.10 -5.18
CA MET A 64 -4.40 -0.94 -6.19
C MET A 64 -5.46 -0.56 -7.22
N ASN A 65 -5.08 -0.61 -8.49
CA ASN A 65 -6.02 -0.56 -9.60
C ASN A 65 -6.33 -2.00 -9.99
N LEU A 66 -7.60 -2.36 -9.89
CA LEU A 66 -8.12 -3.70 -10.07
C LEU A 66 -9.24 -3.67 -11.10
N GLU A 67 -9.64 -4.86 -11.54
CA GLU A 67 -10.86 -5.07 -12.32
C GLU A 67 -11.86 -5.89 -11.49
N ASP A 68 -13.15 -5.56 -11.58
CA ASP A 68 -14.20 -6.40 -11.01
C ASP A 68 -14.42 -7.67 -11.85
N SER A 69 -15.36 -8.54 -11.44
CA SER A 69 -15.65 -9.80 -12.15
C SER A 69 -16.13 -9.60 -13.60
N ASP A 70 -16.59 -8.41 -13.95
CA ASP A 70 -17.09 -8.03 -15.26
C ASP A 70 -16.05 -7.22 -16.06
N GLY A 71 -14.81 -7.12 -15.55
CA GLY A 71 -13.71 -6.40 -16.18
C GLY A 71 -13.83 -4.87 -16.05
N GLN A 72 -14.65 -4.35 -15.13
CA GLN A 72 -14.78 -2.91 -14.94
C GLN A 72 -13.70 -2.38 -13.98
N PRO A 73 -13.13 -1.18 -14.24
CA PRO A 73 -12.11 -0.60 -13.38
C PRO A 73 -12.60 -0.36 -11.95
N MET A 74 -11.72 -0.67 -11.00
CA MET A 74 -11.91 -0.55 -9.57
C MET A 74 -10.64 0.02 -8.94
N VAL A 75 -10.78 0.99 -8.03
CA VAL A 75 -9.64 1.54 -7.29
C VAL A 75 -9.82 1.20 -5.82
N PHE A 76 -8.80 0.57 -5.24
CA PHE A 76 -8.79 0.18 -3.85
C PHE A 76 -7.60 0.84 -3.14
N ASP A 77 -7.88 1.64 -2.13
CA ASP A 77 -6.87 2.21 -1.25
C ASP A 77 -6.94 1.48 0.10
N ALA A 78 -5.77 1.21 0.69
CA ALA A 78 -5.69 0.60 2.01
C ALA A 78 -4.56 1.20 2.84
N ILE A 79 -4.83 1.39 4.13
CA ILE A 79 -3.81 1.58 5.14
C ILE A 79 -3.46 0.21 5.70
N MET A 80 -2.24 -0.25 5.45
CA MET A 80 -1.72 -1.49 6.02
C MET A 80 -0.86 -1.18 7.24
N ALA A 81 -1.04 -1.94 8.31
CA ALA A 81 -0.12 -1.98 9.42
C ALA A 81 0.94 -3.06 9.19
N VAL A 82 2.19 -2.74 9.51
CA VAL A 82 3.33 -3.61 9.30
C VAL A 82 4.10 -3.79 10.60
N ASP A 83 4.21 -5.05 11.05
CA ASP A 83 5.07 -5.45 12.17
C ASP A 83 6.40 -5.98 11.60
N CYS A 84 7.40 -5.11 11.50
CA CYS A 84 8.70 -5.45 10.92
C CYS A 84 9.43 -6.58 11.67
N PRO A 85 9.48 -6.63 13.02
CA PRO A 85 10.04 -7.75 13.76
C PRO A 85 9.35 -9.09 13.48
N ALA A 86 8.02 -9.11 13.43
CA ALA A 86 7.25 -10.33 13.21
C ALA A 86 7.10 -10.70 11.73
N GLN A 87 7.42 -9.78 10.82
CA GLN A 87 7.18 -9.86 9.38
C GLN A 87 5.71 -10.16 9.04
N THR A 88 4.79 -9.52 9.77
CA THR A 88 3.35 -9.65 9.55
C THR A 88 2.74 -8.34 9.07
N ILE A 89 1.65 -8.46 8.32
CA ILE A 89 0.90 -7.33 7.80
C ILE A 89 -0.58 -7.48 8.15
N GLY A 90 -1.27 -6.37 8.32
CA GLY A 90 -2.71 -6.37 8.55
C GLY A 90 -3.34 -5.12 7.98
N MET A 91 -4.58 -5.20 7.53
CA MET A 91 -5.28 -4.06 6.95
C MET A 91 -6.01 -3.28 8.06
N LYS A 92 -5.67 -2.00 8.24
CA LYS A 92 -6.24 -1.11 9.24
C LYS A 92 -7.48 -0.35 8.75
N GLU A 93 -7.46 0.09 7.51
CA GLU A 93 -8.57 0.84 6.91
C GLU A 93 -8.52 0.66 5.40
N SER A 94 -9.69 0.65 4.75
CA SER A 94 -9.76 0.62 3.30
C SER A 94 -10.84 1.53 2.73
N TRP A 95 -10.62 1.89 1.47
CA TRP A 95 -11.54 2.65 0.65
C TRP A 95 -11.60 2.04 -0.74
N LEU A 96 -12.80 1.92 -1.28
CA LEU A 96 -13.07 1.27 -2.56
C LEU A 96 -13.93 2.15 -3.45
N PHE A 97 -13.49 2.37 -4.68
CA PHE A 97 -14.29 2.96 -5.75
C PHE A 97 -14.71 1.91 -6.77
N LEU A 98 -16.02 1.83 -7.00
CA LEU A 98 -16.62 0.97 -8.02
C LEU A 98 -17.22 1.83 -9.13
N SER A 99 -16.53 1.88 -10.27
CA SER A 99 -16.92 2.71 -11.44
C SER A 99 -18.36 2.44 -11.90
N ARG A 100 -18.79 1.18 -11.90
CA ARG A 100 -20.13 0.74 -12.34
C ARG A 100 -21.29 1.39 -11.57
N TYR A 101 -21.08 1.71 -10.30
CA TYR A 101 -22.13 2.26 -9.44
C TYR A 101 -21.97 3.77 -9.20
N GLY A 102 -20.85 4.37 -9.63
CA GLY A 102 -20.49 5.74 -9.26
C GLY A 102 -20.41 5.95 -7.75
N ASN A 103 -20.26 4.87 -6.96
CA ASN A 103 -20.36 4.89 -5.51
C ASN A 103 -18.98 4.62 -4.88
N ASN A 104 -18.67 5.43 -3.87
CA ASN A 104 -17.48 5.28 -3.02
C ASN A 104 -17.88 4.53 -1.74
N PHE A 105 -17.16 3.48 -1.40
CA PHE A 105 -17.34 2.73 -0.16
C PHE A 105 -16.10 2.91 0.72
N ARG A 106 -16.24 3.61 1.84
CA ARG A 106 -15.22 3.67 2.90
C ARG A 106 -15.59 2.64 3.96
N ALA A 107 -14.70 1.69 4.22
CA ALA A 107 -14.90 0.66 5.23
C ALA A 107 -13.82 0.82 6.32
N PRO A 108 -14.14 1.48 7.46
CA PRO A 108 -13.24 1.43 8.60
C PRO A 108 -13.20 -0.03 9.11
N ILE A 109 -12.00 -0.59 9.23
CA ILE A 109 -11.80 -1.95 9.76
C ILE A 109 -11.60 -1.80 11.26
N THR A 110 -12.61 -2.20 12.03
CA THR A 110 -12.61 -2.01 13.50
C THR A 110 -11.66 -2.95 14.24
N THR A 111 -11.27 -4.05 13.60
CA THR A 111 -10.33 -5.04 14.14
C THR A 111 -9.28 -5.34 13.09
N VAL A 112 -8.03 -4.98 13.34
CA VAL A 112 -6.91 -5.33 12.46
C VAL A 112 -6.48 -6.75 12.80
N THR A 113 -6.82 -7.71 11.94
CA THR A 113 -6.22 -9.04 12.02
C THR A 113 -4.84 -8.96 11.41
N MET A 114 -3.81 -9.19 12.23
CA MET A 114 -2.44 -9.29 11.77
C MET A 114 -2.19 -10.75 11.40
N ASP A 115 -2.17 -11.02 10.10
CA ASP A 115 -1.85 -12.34 9.59
C ASP A 115 -0.40 -12.35 9.08
N PHE A 116 0.18 -13.54 8.96
CA PHE A 116 1.35 -13.67 8.11
C PHE A 116 0.93 -13.18 6.73
N ALA A 117 1.73 -12.32 6.11
CA ALA A 117 1.69 -12.25 4.66
C ALA A 117 1.83 -13.70 4.15
N ASP A 118 0.96 -14.12 3.23
CA ASP A 118 0.75 -15.54 2.89
C ASP A 118 2.09 -16.28 2.71
N SER A 119 2.22 -17.56 3.09
CA SER A 119 3.49 -18.30 2.92
C SER A 119 3.40 -19.26 1.72
N PRO A 120 4.22 -19.08 0.65
CA PRO A 120 5.29 -18.09 0.50
C PRO A 120 4.77 -16.66 0.27
N LEU A 121 5.52 -15.66 0.78
CA LEU A 121 5.16 -14.24 0.68
C LEU A 121 4.86 -13.87 -0.77
N SER A 122 3.72 -13.22 -1.01
CA SER A 122 3.45 -12.66 -2.32
C SER A 122 4.48 -11.56 -2.64
N MET A 123 4.69 -11.27 -3.94
CA MET A 123 5.59 -10.18 -4.33
C MET A 123 5.14 -8.82 -3.79
N GLY A 124 3.83 -8.62 -3.67
CA GLY A 124 3.24 -7.43 -3.06
C GLY A 124 3.60 -7.32 -1.58
N ASP A 125 3.45 -8.40 -0.82
CA ASP A 125 3.78 -8.40 0.61
C ASP A 125 5.27 -8.12 0.86
N MET A 126 6.14 -8.70 0.04
CA MET A 126 7.58 -8.41 0.11
C MET A 126 7.89 -6.95 -0.22
N ALA A 127 7.17 -6.33 -1.17
CA ALA A 127 7.35 -4.93 -1.51
C ALA A 127 6.87 -4.01 -0.37
N ILE A 128 5.73 -4.33 0.25
CA ILE A 128 5.17 -3.63 1.41
C ILE A 128 6.13 -3.70 2.60
N LEU A 129 6.58 -4.91 2.96
CA LEU A 129 7.56 -5.13 4.02
C LEU A 129 8.89 -4.44 3.70
N GLY A 130 9.36 -4.55 2.46
CA GLY A 130 10.56 -3.87 1.99
C GLY A 130 10.47 -2.36 2.22
N HIS A 131 9.38 -1.74 1.79
CA HIS A 131 9.15 -0.32 1.97
C HIS A 131 9.13 0.10 3.45
N ALA A 132 8.24 -0.51 4.25
CA ALA A 132 8.03 -0.16 5.65
C ALA A 132 9.27 -0.44 6.52
N CYS A 133 9.96 -1.55 6.26
CA CYS A 133 11.02 -2.06 7.12
C CYS A 133 12.44 -1.68 6.66
N THR A 134 12.60 -0.84 5.65
CA THR A 134 13.93 -0.35 5.20
C THR A 134 14.72 0.37 6.29
N GLY A 135 14.07 0.90 7.33
CA GLY A 135 14.71 1.47 8.53
C GLY A 135 15.25 0.43 9.53
N ALA A 136 14.85 -0.84 9.44
CA ALA A 136 15.26 -1.89 10.38
C ALA A 136 16.71 -2.39 10.16
N LYS A 137 17.41 -1.89 9.13
CA LYS A 137 18.88 -2.05 8.98
C LYS A 137 19.70 -1.17 9.92
N ALA A 138 19.10 -0.40 10.84
CA ALA A 138 19.81 0.49 11.76
C ALA A 138 19.98 -0.04 13.20
N ALA A 139 19.58 -1.29 13.51
CA ALA A 139 19.73 -1.83 14.86
C ALA A 139 19.87 -3.37 14.89
N GLN A 140 20.91 -3.91 14.23
CA GLN A 140 21.56 -5.16 14.63
C GLN A 140 23.07 -5.00 14.49
#